data_AF-A0AAJ3TMQ1-F1
#
_entry.id   AF-A0AAJ3TMQ1-F1
#
_cell.length_a   1.000
_cell.length_b   1.000
_cell.length_c   1.000
_cell.angle_alpha   90.00
_cell.angle_beta   90.00
_cell.angle_gamma   90.00
#
_symmetry.space_group_name_H-M   'P 1'
#
loop_
_entity.id
_entity.type
_entity.pdbx_description
1 polymer ?
#
loop_
_entity_poly.entity_id
_entity_poly.type
_entity_poly.pdbx_seq_one_letter_code
_entity_poly.pdbx_strand_id
1 'polypeptide(L)'
;MPIPTNKEELLKAIEKNYSKLKSELETISVEEATVKELDGHAKGTYMSINNLLAYFIGWGELVLKWNKYKTENKPVDFPETGYKWNGLGKLAQKFYEDYYDDDFNTLIQKLDNTVKKITELIESKTNDELYGADWYEKWTLGRMIQFNTASPYTNARGRIRKWKKEKSL
;
A
#
# COMPACT_ATOMS: atom_id res chain seq x y z
N MET A 1 -13.88 8.12 -5.71
CA MET A 1 -14.15 8.15 -4.25
C MET A 1 -13.54 9.45 -3.74
N PRO A 2 -14.24 10.24 -2.90
CA PRO A 2 -13.67 11.47 -2.35
C PRO A 2 -12.37 11.18 -1.58
N ILE A 3 -11.48 12.16 -1.57
CA ILE A 3 -10.25 12.12 -0.78
C ILE A 3 -10.66 12.27 0.70
N PRO A 4 -10.27 11.35 1.60
CA PRO A 4 -10.52 11.49 3.03
C PRO A 4 -9.91 12.78 3.60
N THR A 5 -10.71 13.53 4.34
CA THR A 5 -10.35 14.83 4.92
C THR A 5 -10.29 14.82 6.44
N ASN A 6 -10.65 13.70 7.08
CA ASN A 6 -10.63 13.52 8.52
C ASN A 6 -10.35 12.05 8.89
N LYS A 7 -10.07 11.81 10.17
CA LYS A 7 -9.75 10.48 10.73
C LYS A 7 -10.79 9.41 10.38
N GLU A 8 -12.07 9.74 10.55
CA GLU A 8 -13.17 8.79 10.34
C GLU A 8 -13.30 8.39 8.87
N GLU A 9 -13.21 9.37 7.96
CA GLU A 9 -13.20 9.12 6.52
C GLU A 9 -12.00 8.27 6.10
N LEU A 10 -10.83 8.48 6.71
CA LEU A 10 -9.62 7.72 6.39
C LEU A 10 -9.77 6.25 6.80
N LEU A 11 -10.22 5.99 8.03
CA LEU A 11 -10.48 4.63 8.52
C LEU A 11 -11.50 3.91 7.63
N LYS A 12 -12.65 4.56 7.36
CA LYS A 12 -13.70 4.03 6.48
C LYS A 12 -13.19 3.74 5.07
N ALA A 13 -12.34 4.61 4.52
CA ALA A 13 -11.78 4.42 3.20
C ALA A 13 -10.79 3.23 3.15
N ILE A 14 -9.93 3.09 4.15
CA ILE A 14 -8.98 1.96 4.24
C ILE A 14 -9.75 0.64 4.38
N GLU A 15 -10.65 0.54 5.34
CA GLU A 15 -11.45 -0.66 5.60
C GLU A 15 -12.23 -1.09 4.35
N LYS A 16 -13.03 -0.18 3.79
CA LYS A 16 -13.86 -0.45 2.63
C LYS A 16 -13.05 -0.87 1.40
N ASN A 17 -11.95 -0.17 1.13
CA ASN A 17 -11.16 -0.43 -0.08
C ASN A 17 -10.32 -1.69 0.07
N TYR A 18 -9.78 -1.94 1.26
CA TYR A 18 -9.03 -3.15 1.55
C TYR A 18 -9.92 -4.38 1.55
N SER A 19 -11.09 -4.34 2.20
CA SER A 19 -12.06 -5.46 2.17
C SER A 19 -12.45 -5.85 0.74
N LYS A 20 -12.73 -4.85 -0.12
CA LYS A 20 -13.05 -5.08 -1.53
C LYS A 20 -11.87 -5.56 -2.37
N LEU A 21 -10.64 -5.24 -2.00
CA LEU A 21 -9.45 -5.77 -2.64
C LEU A 21 -9.24 -7.23 -2.21
N LYS A 22 -9.35 -7.49 -0.91
CA LYS A 22 -9.20 -8.81 -0.32
C LYS A 22 -10.18 -9.82 -0.90
N SER A 23 -11.45 -9.45 -1.07
CA SER A 23 -12.44 -10.31 -1.72
C SER A 23 -12.07 -10.68 -3.17
N GLU A 24 -11.33 -9.82 -3.88
CA GLU A 24 -10.81 -10.19 -5.20
C GLU A 24 -9.59 -11.11 -5.09
N LEU A 25 -8.73 -10.93 -4.09
CA LEU A 25 -7.54 -11.75 -3.89
C LEU A 25 -7.89 -13.18 -3.47
N GLU A 26 -8.93 -13.37 -2.67
CA GLU A 26 -9.39 -14.67 -2.17
C GLU A 26 -9.85 -15.64 -3.27
N THR A 27 -10.13 -15.14 -4.48
CA THR A 27 -10.53 -16.00 -5.62
C THR A 27 -9.37 -16.36 -6.55
N ILE A 28 -8.13 -16.00 -6.21
CA ILE A 28 -6.94 -16.22 -7.05
C ILE A 28 -6.15 -17.41 -6.47
N SER A 29 -5.70 -18.33 -7.30
CA SER A 29 -4.84 -19.44 -6.85
C SER A 29 -3.39 -19.00 -6.64
N VAL A 30 -2.61 -19.79 -5.90
CA VAL A 30 -1.18 -19.52 -5.67
C VAL A 30 -0.39 -19.54 -6.98
N GLU A 31 -0.74 -20.45 -7.89
CA GLU A 31 -0.11 -20.58 -9.21
C GLU A 31 -0.38 -19.32 -10.05
N GLU A 32 -1.64 -18.87 -10.08
CA GLU A 32 -2.05 -17.68 -10.81
C GLU A 32 -1.38 -16.42 -10.27
N ALA A 33 -1.25 -16.31 -8.95
CA ALA A 33 -0.67 -15.15 -8.28
C ALA A 33 0.82 -14.96 -8.60
N THR A 34 1.50 -16.01 -9.05
CA THR A 34 2.93 -16.02 -9.38
C THR A 34 3.22 -15.53 -10.81
N VAL A 35 2.24 -15.62 -11.72
CA VAL A 35 2.45 -15.31 -13.14
C VAL A 35 2.54 -13.79 -13.38
N LYS A 36 3.57 -13.35 -14.13
CA LYS A 36 3.82 -11.93 -14.45
C LYS A 36 3.00 -11.45 -15.65
N GLU A 37 1.69 -11.34 -15.46
CA GLU A 37 0.74 -10.93 -16.50
C GLU A 37 0.01 -9.62 -16.20
N LEU A 38 0.08 -9.13 -14.96
CA LEU A 38 -0.54 -7.86 -14.62
C LEU A 38 0.33 -6.72 -15.18
N ASP A 39 -0.29 -5.75 -15.86
CA ASP A 39 0.38 -4.50 -16.26
C ASP A 39 1.17 -3.96 -15.06
N GLY A 40 2.45 -3.65 -15.21
CA GLY A 40 3.31 -3.13 -14.14
C GLY A 40 3.10 -1.64 -13.86
N HIS A 41 3.82 -1.09 -12.87
CA HIS A 41 3.72 0.34 -12.55
C HIS A 41 4.39 1.25 -13.59
N ALA A 42 5.38 0.74 -14.32
CA ALA A 42 5.97 1.41 -15.47
C ALA A 42 5.34 0.89 -16.77
N LYS A 43 5.10 1.79 -17.73
CA LYS A 43 4.51 1.43 -19.03
C LYS A 43 5.36 0.37 -19.73
N GLY A 44 4.73 -0.71 -20.21
CA GLY A 44 5.40 -1.80 -20.90
C GLY A 44 6.12 -2.81 -19.98
N THR A 45 5.94 -2.69 -18.66
CA THR A 45 6.40 -3.71 -17.69
C THR A 45 5.25 -4.59 -17.26
N TYR A 46 5.55 -5.77 -16.75
CA TYR A 46 4.58 -6.69 -16.17
C TYR A 46 5.03 -7.11 -14.77
N MET A 47 4.06 -7.44 -13.93
CA MET A 47 4.29 -7.90 -12.56
C MET A 47 3.28 -9.00 -12.21
N SER A 48 3.60 -9.78 -11.18
CA SER A 48 2.67 -10.77 -10.64
C SER A 48 1.76 -10.18 -9.57
N ILE A 49 0.74 -10.92 -9.13
CA ILE A 49 -0.05 -10.53 -7.96
C ILE A 49 0.83 -10.53 -6.71
N ASN A 50 1.77 -11.47 -6.58
CA ASN A 50 2.74 -11.46 -5.48
C ASN A 50 3.55 -10.16 -5.46
N ASN A 51 4.02 -9.68 -6.61
CA ASN A 51 4.69 -8.38 -6.70
C ASN A 51 3.76 -7.23 -6.29
N LEU A 52 2.48 -7.26 -6.65
CA LEU A 52 1.52 -6.26 -6.20
C LEU A 52 1.32 -6.26 -4.68
N LEU A 53 1.26 -7.43 -4.05
CA LEU A 53 1.15 -7.53 -2.59
C LEU A 53 2.43 -7.03 -1.90
N ALA A 54 3.60 -7.45 -2.38
CA ALA A 54 4.90 -6.98 -1.91
C ALA A 54 5.00 -5.44 -1.97
N TYR A 55 4.50 -4.84 -3.06
CA TYR A 55 4.43 -3.38 -3.21
C TYR A 55 3.57 -2.72 -2.11
N PHE A 56 2.40 -3.27 -1.80
CA PHE A 56 1.54 -2.70 -0.74
C PHE A 56 2.13 -2.87 0.66
N ILE A 57 2.72 -4.03 0.94
CA ILE A 57 3.39 -4.28 2.23
C ILE A 57 4.55 -3.29 2.39
N GLY A 58 5.41 -3.17 1.38
CA GLY A 58 6.55 -2.25 1.40
C GLY A 58 6.16 -0.79 1.66
N TRP A 59 5.16 -0.28 0.95
CA TRP A 59 4.65 1.08 1.20
C TRP A 59 4.00 1.24 2.58
N GLY A 60 3.27 0.23 3.04
CA GLY A 60 2.66 0.27 4.37
C GLY A 60 3.70 0.27 5.50
N GLU A 61 4.72 -0.57 5.41
CA GLU A 61 5.83 -0.61 6.37
C GLU A 61 6.66 0.70 6.33
N LEU A 62 6.82 1.33 5.15
CA LEU A 62 7.42 2.67 5.06
C LEU A 62 6.63 3.73 5.82
N VAL A 63 5.30 3.75 5.69
CA VAL A 63 4.43 4.68 6.44
C VAL A 63 4.61 4.52 7.94
N LEU A 64 4.59 3.28 8.42
CA LEU A 64 4.80 2.95 9.83
C LEU A 64 6.19 3.42 10.31
N LYS A 65 7.22 3.17 9.49
CA LYS A 65 8.59 3.60 9.78
C LYS A 65 8.72 5.11 9.85
N TRP A 66 8.17 5.84 8.87
CA TRP A 66 8.23 7.31 8.86
C TRP A 66 7.56 7.89 10.10
N ASN A 67 6.38 7.38 10.47
CA ASN A 67 5.68 7.82 11.68
C ASN A 67 6.49 7.54 12.95
N LYS A 68 7.04 6.33 13.09
CA LYS A 68 7.88 5.95 14.23
C LYS A 68 9.06 6.91 14.39
N TYR A 69 9.81 7.14 13.31
CA TYR A 69 11.02 7.96 13.38
C TYR A 69 10.68 9.42 13.67
N LYS A 70 9.62 9.97 13.05
CA LYS A 70 9.14 11.33 13.37
C LYS A 70 8.71 11.45 14.84
N THR A 71 7.99 10.46 15.38
CA THR A 71 7.58 10.43 16.79
C THR A 71 8.79 10.38 17.73
N GLU A 72 9.84 9.67 17.33
CA GLU A 72 11.11 9.58 18.07
C GLU A 72 12.06 10.77 17.81
N ASN A 73 11.63 11.81 17.08
CA ASN A 73 12.46 12.95 16.64
C ASN A 73 13.74 12.53 15.89
N LYS A 74 13.70 11.42 15.17
CA LYS A 74 14.78 10.93 14.32
C LYS A 74 14.66 11.47 12.89
N PRO A 75 15.78 11.68 12.18
CA PRO A 75 15.75 12.01 10.76
C PRO A 75 14.99 10.95 9.96
N VAL A 76 14.22 11.38 8.95
CA VAL A 76 13.47 10.50 8.05
C VAL A 76 13.80 10.85 6.61
N ASP A 77 14.32 9.88 5.88
CA ASP A 77 14.51 9.98 4.44
C ASP A 77 13.22 9.57 3.71
N PHE A 78 12.69 10.49 2.90
CA PHE A 78 11.49 10.25 2.09
C PHE A 78 11.87 10.08 0.61
N PRO A 79 11.31 9.06 -0.10
CA PRO A 79 10.46 8.00 0.42
C PRO A 79 11.23 6.94 1.23
N GLU A 80 12.52 6.76 0.95
CA GLU A 80 13.39 5.80 1.64
C GLU A 80 14.85 6.24 1.48
N THR A 81 15.70 5.85 2.42
CA THR A 81 17.15 6.03 2.41
C THR A 81 17.75 5.58 1.07
N GLY A 82 18.38 6.50 0.35
CA GLY A 82 18.96 6.22 -0.97
C GLY A 82 17.98 6.25 -2.15
N TYR A 83 16.70 6.55 -1.91
CA TYR A 83 15.67 6.67 -2.96
C TYR A 83 15.10 8.09 -3.02
N LYS A 84 14.65 8.48 -4.22
CA LYS A 84 14.00 9.78 -4.48
C LYS A 84 12.60 9.55 -5.03
N TRP A 85 11.71 10.52 -4.86
CA TRP A 85 10.33 10.47 -5.38
C TRP A 85 10.23 10.35 -6.92
N ASN A 86 11.27 10.73 -7.67
CA ASN A 86 11.34 10.51 -9.12
C ASN A 86 11.89 9.12 -9.51
N GLY A 87 12.25 8.30 -8.52
CA GLY A 87 12.85 6.97 -8.67
C GLY A 87 12.00 5.83 -8.11
N LEU A 88 10.67 6.02 -7.97
CA LEU A 88 9.79 5.04 -7.31
C LEU A 88 9.77 3.66 -7.97
N GLY A 89 10.07 3.57 -9.27
CA GLY A 89 10.22 2.28 -9.95
C GLY A 89 11.30 1.40 -9.32
N LYS A 90 12.44 1.99 -8.91
CA LYS A 90 13.52 1.25 -8.24
C LYS A 90 13.12 0.83 -6.82
N LEU A 91 12.38 1.69 -6.12
CA LEU A 91 11.87 1.36 -4.79
C LEU A 91 10.83 0.23 -4.86
N ALA A 92 9.99 0.20 -5.89
CA ALA A 92 9.08 -0.90 -6.14
C ALA A 92 9.82 -2.23 -6.37
N GLN A 93 10.91 -2.21 -7.15
CA GLN A 93 11.74 -3.41 -7.35
C GLN A 93 12.38 -3.89 -6.04
N LYS A 94 12.86 -2.97 -5.19
CA LYS A 94 13.34 -3.32 -3.85
C LYS A 94 12.27 -4.08 -3.06
N PHE A 95 11.01 -3.64 -3.08
CA PHE A 95 9.94 -4.38 -2.40
C PHE A 95 9.73 -5.78 -2.99
N TYR A 96 9.86 -5.94 -4.31
CA TYR A 96 9.74 -7.28 -4.92
C TYR A 96 10.86 -8.22 -4.46
N GLU A 97 12.06 -7.69 -4.26
CA GLU A 97 13.21 -8.42 -3.73
C GLU A 97 13.05 -8.73 -2.23
N ASP A 98 12.59 -7.75 -1.43
CA ASP A 98 12.41 -7.89 0.02
C ASP A 98 11.45 -9.04 0.40
N TYR A 99 10.47 -9.33 -0.47
CA TYR A 99 9.44 -10.35 -0.24
C TYR A 99 9.46 -11.47 -1.30
N TYR A 100 10.61 -11.69 -1.97
CA TYR A 100 10.72 -12.64 -3.07
C TYR A 100 10.42 -14.09 -2.67
N ASP A 101 10.85 -14.50 -1.47
CA ASP A 101 10.70 -15.87 -0.96
C ASP A 101 9.33 -16.13 -0.31
N ASP A 102 8.46 -15.12 -0.21
CA ASP A 102 7.13 -15.30 0.37
C ASP A 102 6.13 -15.81 -0.66
N ASP A 103 5.38 -16.86 -0.30
CA ASP A 103 4.25 -17.32 -1.10
C ASP A 103 3.03 -16.38 -1.00
N PHE A 104 2.05 -16.61 -1.89
CA PHE A 104 0.86 -15.77 -1.99
C PHE A 104 0.08 -15.66 -0.66
N ASN A 105 -0.07 -16.77 0.06
CA ASN A 105 -0.81 -16.79 1.32
C ASN A 105 -0.07 -16.02 2.43
N THR A 106 1.25 -16.17 2.47
CA THR A 106 2.14 -15.44 3.38
C THR A 106 2.09 -13.95 3.10
N LEU A 107 2.10 -13.55 1.83
CA LEU A 107 1.95 -12.15 1.42
C LEU A 107 0.58 -11.57 1.83
N ILE A 108 -0.51 -12.33 1.68
CA ILE A 108 -1.83 -11.90 2.17
C ILE A 108 -1.80 -11.66 3.68
N GLN A 109 -1.24 -12.58 4.46
CA GLN A 109 -1.16 -12.45 5.92
C GLN A 109 -0.30 -11.25 6.33
N LYS A 110 0.84 -11.03 5.66
CA LYS A 110 1.69 -9.86 5.90
C LYS A 110 0.96 -8.56 5.56
N LEU A 111 0.20 -8.53 4.47
CA LEU A 111 -0.60 -7.36 4.10
C LEU A 111 -1.73 -7.10 5.10
N ASP A 112 -2.44 -8.14 5.55
CA ASP A 112 -3.46 -8.04 6.61
C ASP A 112 -2.88 -7.42 7.88
N ASN A 113 -1.71 -7.91 8.32
CA ASN A 113 -1.01 -7.39 9.48
C ASN A 113 -0.56 -5.93 9.28
N THR A 114 -0.07 -5.60 8.08
CA THR A 114 0.35 -4.23 7.75
C THR A 114 -0.84 -3.27 7.78
N VAL A 115 -1.98 -3.66 7.21
CA VAL A 115 -3.22 -2.87 7.27
C VAL A 115 -3.69 -2.70 8.71
N LYS A 116 -3.67 -3.77 9.51
CA LYS A 116 -4.03 -3.71 10.93
C LYS A 116 -3.16 -2.69 11.69
N LYS A 117 -1.84 -2.76 11.57
CA LYS A 117 -0.92 -1.80 12.22
C LYS A 117 -1.17 -0.36 11.79
N ILE A 118 -1.49 -0.13 10.51
CA ILE A 118 -1.83 1.23 10.02
C ILE A 118 -3.14 1.71 10.62
N THR A 119 -4.15 0.85 10.70
CA THR A 119 -5.43 1.16 11.36
C THR A 119 -5.21 1.51 12.82
N GLU A 120 -4.45 0.71 13.57
CA GLU A 120 -4.09 0.97 14.97
C GLU A 120 -3.32 2.29 15.13
N LEU A 121 -2.41 2.61 14.21
CA LEU A 121 -1.73 3.91 14.17
C LEU A 121 -2.75 5.05 14.02
N ILE A 122 -3.67 4.98 13.06
CA ILE A 122 -4.69 6.02 12.86
C ILE A 122 -5.59 6.14 14.10
N GLU A 123 -6.00 5.01 14.69
CA GLU A 123 -6.82 4.97 15.89
C GLU A 123 -6.12 5.62 17.08
N SER A 124 -4.81 5.44 17.23
CA SER A 124 -3.99 6.06 18.29
C SER A 124 -3.82 7.57 18.16
N LYS A 125 -4.16 8.16 17.00
CA LYS A 125 -3.96 9.58 16.68
C LYS A 125 -5.27 10.36 16.74
N THR A 126 -5.22 11.61 17.15
CA THR A 126 -6.35 12.54 17.04
C THR A 126 -6.56 13.01 15.60
N ASN A 127 -7.71 13.61 15.31
CA ASN A 127 -7.94 14.20 13.98
C ASN A 127 -6.94 15.33 13.68
N ASP A 128 -6.60 16.14 14.69
CA ASP A 128 -5.65 17.23 14.57
C ASP A 128 -4.23 16.73 14.25
N GLU A 129 -3.76 15.67 14.91
CA GLU A 129 -2.47 15.05 14.57
C GLU A 129 -2.43 14.48 13.14
N LEU A 130 -3.57 14.06 12.60
CA LEU A 130 -3.66 13.48 11.25
C LEU A 130 -3.87 14.54 10.15
N TYR A 131 -4.59 15.62 10.44
CA TYR A 131 -5.11 16.56 9.44
C TYR A 131 -4.98 18.04 9.81
N GLY A 132 -4.55 18.37 11.03
CA GLY A 132 -4.45 19.74 11.53
C GLY A 132 -3.21 20.51 11.05
N ALA A 133 -2.16 19.82 10.63
CA ALA A 133 -0.93 20.44 10.17
C ALA A 133 -0.22 19.67 9.05
N ASP A 134 0.64 20.40 8.34
CA ASP A 134 1.60 19.83 7.41
C ASP A 134 2.58 18.93 8.15
N TRP A 135 2.69 17.68 7.71
CA TRP A 135 3.51 16.64 8.34
C TRP A 135 4.74 16.30 7.51
N TYR A 136 4.60 16.26 6.18
CA TYR A 136 5.68 16.14 5.21
C TYR A 136 5.48 17.14 4.08
N GLU A 137 6.37 18.13 3.99
CA GLU A 137 6.22 19.30 3.10
C GLU A 137 4.85 19.97 3.31
N LYS A 138 3.92 19.80 2.37
CA LYS A 138 2.55 20.35 2.41
C LYS A 138 1.47 19.29 2.71
N TRP A 139 1.90 18.07 3.04
CA TRP A 139 1.01 16.92 3.19
C TRP A 139 0.83 16.58 4.66
N THR A 140 -0.42 16.47 5.07
CA THR A 140 -0.78 15.97 6.40
C THR A 140 -0.46 14.47 6.53
N LEU A 141 -0.33 13.97 7.76
CA LEU A 141 -0.05 12.54 8.00
C LEU A 141 -1.18 11.67 7.43
N GLY A 142 -2.44 12.04 7.64
CA GLY A 142 -3.59 11.33 7.08
C GLY A 142 -3.53 11.23 5.56
N ARG A 143 -3.07 12.29 4.89
CA ARG A 143 -2.88 12.31 3.44
C ARG A 143 -1.73 11.40 2.99
N MET A 144 -0.61 11.38 3.72
CA MET A 144 0.51 10.47 3.46
C MET A 144 0.11 8.99 3.66
N ILE A 145 -0.67 8.67 4.70
CA ILE A 145 -1.21 7.33 4.90
C ILE A 145 -2.13 6.94 3.75
N GLN A 146 -3.05 7.83 3.36
CA GLN A 146 -4.00 7.58 2.28
C GLN A 146 -3.31 7.27 0.93
N PHE A 147 -2.24 8.02 0.59
CA PHE A 147 -1.47 7.80 -0.64
C PHE A 147 -0.88 6.41 -0.73
N ASN A 148 -0.61 5.77 0.40
CA ASN A 148 0.07 4.49 0.51
C ASN A 148 -0.86 3.34 0.93
N THR A 149 -2.17 3.59 1.07
CA THR A 149 -3.17 2.58 1.48
C THR A 149 -4.45 2.65 0.64
N ALA A 150 -5.47 3.39 1.09
CA ALA A 150 -6.81 3.39 0.52
C ALA A 150 -6.84 3.71 -0.98
N SER A 151 -5.99 4.64 -1.44
CA SER A 151 -5.91 5.03 -2.85
C SER A 151 -5.31 3.90 -3.72
N PRO A 152 -4.11 3.36 -3.42
CA PRO A 152 -3.58 2.18 -4.09
C PRO A 152 -4.54 0.99 -4.14
N TYR A 153 -5.26 0.67 -3.04
CA TYR A 153 -6.17 -0.49 -3.02
C TYR A 153 -7.32 -0.37 -4.03
N THR A 154 -7.85 0.84 -4.21
CA THR A 154 -8.90 1.09 -5.22
C THR A 154 -8.38 0.86 -6.64
N ASN A 155 -7.16 1.34 -6.93
CA ASN A 155 -6.52 1.15 -8.22
C ASN A 155 -6.21 -0.34 -8.48
N ALA A 156 -5.65 -1.02 -7.48
CA ALA A 156 -5.31 -2.43 -7.50
C ALA A 156 -6.51 -3.30 -7.87
N ARG A 157 -7.64 -3.05 -7.21
CA ARG A 157 -8.88 -3.77 -7.47
C ARG A 157 -9.32 -3.66 -8.93
N GLY A 158 -9.24 -2.47 -9.51
CA GLY A 158 -9.56 -2.26 -10.92
C GLY A 158 -8.66 -3.07 -11.86
N ARG A 159 -7.35 -3.08 -11.58
CA ARG A 159 -6.35 -3.83 -12.36
C ARG A 159 -6.57 -5.34 -12.25
N ILE A 160 -6.80 -5.86 -11.04
CA ILE A 160 -7.07 -7.28 -10.81
C ILE A 160 -8.35 -7.72 -11.53
N ARG A 161 -9.44 -6.95 -11.43
CA ARG A 161 -10.69 -7.29 -12.13
C ARG A 161 -10.54 -7.30 -13.65
N LYS A 162 -9.76 -6.36 -14.20
CA LYS A 162 -9.42 -6.34 -15.63
C LYS A 162 -8.65 -7.61 -16.02
N TRP A 163 -7.59 -7.93 -15.27
CA TRP A 163 -6.76 -9.12 -15.49
C TRP A 163 -7.56 -10.43 -15.39
N LYS A 164 -8.42 -10.59 -14.37
CA LYS A 164 -9.31 -11.75 -14.25
C LYS A 164 -10.21 -11.92 -15.48
N LYS A 165 -10.84 -10.83 -15.93
CA LYS A 165 -11.69 -10.84 -17.13
C LYS A 165 -10.92 -11.27 -18.38
N GLU A 166 -9.69 -10.80 -18.54
CA GLU A 166 -8.82 -11.18 -19.68
C GLU A 166 -8.44 -12.66 -19.64
N LYS A 167 -8.38 -13.26 -18.44
CA LYS A 167 -8.10 -14.69 -18.23
C LYS A 167 -9.34 -15.58 -18.14
N SER A 168 -10.54 -14.99 -18.20
CA SER A 168 -11.81 -15.70 -17.96
C SER A 168 -11.88 -16.37 -16.57
N LEU A 169 -11.34 -15.68 -15.56
CA LEU A 169 -11.39 -16.00 -14.13
C LEU A 169 -12.49 -15.21 -13.40
#